data_AF-A0A955U3I2-F1
#
_entry.id   AF-A0A955U3I2-F1
#
_cell.length_a   1.000
_cell.length_b   1.000
_cell.length_c   1.000
_cell.angle_alpha   90.00
_cell.angle_beta   90.00
_cell.angle_gamma   90.00
#
_symmetry.space_group_name_H-M   'P 1'
#
loop_
_entity.id
_entity.type
_entity.pdbx_description
1 polymer ?
#
loop_
_entity_poly.entity_id
_entity_poly.type
_entity_poly.pdbx_seq_one_letter_code
_entity_poly.pdbx_strand_id
1 'polypeptide(L)'
;ASQVTHLELALEVGEPERALRALASEVRFQALAREPEWRERYEHVLHQAKARQSRQALARATSAAALGSCLDGNWREAAQLALSAEQMLAHNQVGAAWERFHCRLVAGRALVSHGDLSGAAEVVQPLVQELERVDNPLFLALTHGGVGFWVGMARDQPKASMDQLARSATGIANRVNIPFFHVLVAWTQLELYRGRGAKARGYLDPRWEAAVGGLDAAPIDLVADVWLCRARAMASTGDATEARAALTAARELGLPWVEPWCALIEAGLGDGDTRALIPAFDRTGQHLGEAAARQLAGEDISGWWRQRGVVRPEAMVAVLVGRPLQ
;
A
#
# COMPACT_ATOMS: atom_id res chain seq x y z
N ALA A 1 3.09 19.89 14.81
CA ALA A 1 2.79 20.74 15.99
C ALA A 1 2.02 19.99 17.08
N SER A 2 0.89 19.31 16.81
CA SER A 2 0.06 18.74 17.91
C SER A 2 0.67 17.56 18.69
N GLN A 3 1.50 16.71 18.08
CA GLN A 3 2.06 15.52 18.74
C GLN A 3 3.16 15.87 19.76
N VAL A 4 4.01 16.85 19.45
CA VAL A 4 5.05 17.35 20.36
C VAL A 4 4.41 17.97 21.60
N THR A 5 3.39 18.80 21.44
CA THR A 5 2.63 19.38 22.56
C THR A 5 1.94 18.32 23.42
N HIS A 6 1.40 17.25 22.82
CA HIS A 6 0.84 16.14 23.60
C HIS A 6 1.91 15.38 24.40
N LEU A 7 3.12 15.22 23.86
CA LEU A 7 4.25 14.60 24.56
C LEU A 7 4.73 15.49 25.72
N GLU A 8 4.91 16.79 25.49
CA GLU A 8 5.30 17.77 26.50
C GLU A 8 4.31 17.79 27.67
N LEU A 9 3.01 17.91 27.38
CA LEU A 9 1.96 17.87 28.41
C LEU A 9 1.94 16.54 29.17
N ALA A 10 2.17 15.41 28.49
CA ALA A 10 2.23 14.11 29.15
C ALA A 10 3.42 14.00 30.11
N LEU A 11 4.57 14.58 29.75
CA LEU A 11 5.75 14.63 30.60
C LEU A 11 5.55 15.57 31.79
N GLU A 12 4.96 16.75 31.57
CA GLU A 12 4.65 17.74 32.62
C GLU A 12 3.70 17.18 33.69
N VAL A 13 2.67 16.44 33.27
CA VAL A 13 1.68 15.85 34.18
C VAL A 13 2.17 14.51 34.78
N GLY A 14 3.32 14.00 34.34
CA GLY A 14 3.88 12.74 34.83
C GLY A 14 3.08 11.51 34.40
N GLU A 15 2.55 11.50 33.16
CA GLU A 15 1.82 10.37 32.58
C GLU A 15 2.74 9.55 31.63
N PRO A 16 3.57 8.62 32.16
CA PRO A 16 4.57 7.91 31.36
C PRO A 16 3.96 7.06 30.23
N GLU A 17 2.75 6.53 30.41
CA GLU A 17 2.06 5.80 29.35
C GLU A 17 1.67 6.72 28.19
N ARG A 18 1.17 7.93 28.48
CA ARG A 18 0.80 8.89 27.44
C ARG A 18 2.03 9.37 26.67
N ALA A 19 3.14 9.65 27.37
CA ALA A 19 4.41 9.99 26.75
C ALA A 19 4.92 8.87 25.84
N LEU A 20 4.89 7.63 26.32
CA LEU A 20 5.34 6.48 25.53
C LEU A 20 4.47 6.22 24.30
N ARG A 21 3.15 6.45 24.39
CA ARG A 21 2.24 6.38 23.22
C ARG A 21 2.52 7.48 22.19
N ALA A 22 2.86 8.69 22.65
CA ALA A 22 3.24 9.79 21.77
C ALA A 22 4.57 9.46 21.06
N LEU A 23 5.57 8.97 21.79
CA LEU A 23 6.85 8.52 21.21
C LEU A 23 6.65 7.41 20.17
N ALA A 24 5.82 6.40 20.45
CA ALA A 24 5.49 5.35 19.48
C ALA A 24 4.80 5.89 18.21
N SER A 25 4.03 6.97 18.33
CA SER A 25 3.38 7.62 17.19
C SER A 25 4.38 8.46 16.39
N GLU A 26 5.32 9.12 17.08
CA GLU A 26 6.39 9.90 16.46
C GLU A 26 7.33 9.02 15.64
N VAL A 27 7.76 7.87 16.18
CA VAL A 27 8.58 6.88 15.45
C VAL A 27 7.92 6.47 14.12
N ARG A 28 6.59 6.37 14.09
CA ARG A 28 5.86 6.07 12.86
C ARG A 28 5.97 7.18 11.82
N PHE A 29 5.89 8.44 12.22
CA PHE A 29 6.08 9.58 11.31
C PHE A 29 7.52 9.64 10.80
N GLN A 30 8.50 9.34 11.66
CA GLN A 30 9.91 9.29 11.28
C GLN A 30 10.21 8.16 10.30
N ALA A 31 9.57 6.99 10.49
CA ALA A 31 9.62 5.91 9.51
C ALA A 31 9.05 6.37 8.16
N LEU A 32 7.87 7.01 8.14
CA LEU A 32 7.27 7.59 6.92
C LEU A 32 8.16 8.63 6.24
N ALA A 33 8.83 9.48 7.02
CA ALA A 33 9.80 10.46 6.54
C ALA A 33 11.16 9.85 6.19
N ARG A 34 11.35 8.54 6.44
CA ARG A 34 12.60 7.80 6.24
C ARG A 34 13.81 8.44 6.94
N GLU A 35 13.61 8.96 8.16
CA GLU A 35 14.71 9.51 8.95
C GLU A 35 15.75 8.41 9.27
N PRO A 36 17.06 8.61 9.06
CA PRO A 36 18.07 7.55 9.23
C PRO A 36 18.03 6.85 10.61
N GLU A 37 17.62 7.57 11.65
CA GLU A 37 17.59 7.12 13.04
C GLU A 37 16.27 6.45 13.45
N TRP A 38 15.28 6.33 12.55
CA TRP A 38 13.94 5.84 12.92
C TRP A 38 13.99 4.43 13.53
N ARG A 39 14.91 3.57 13.07
CA ARG A 39 15.11 2.20 13.58
C ARG A 39 15.63 2.19 15.01
N GLU A 40 16.65 2.99 15.31
CA GLU A 40 17.20 3.11 16.66
C GLU A 40 16.14 3.64 17.64
N ARG A 41 15.41 4.69 17.22
CA ARG A 41 14.32 5.27 18.02
C ARG A 41 13.18 4.28 18.24
N TYR A 42 12.84 3.48 17.22
CA TYR A 42 11.90 2.37 17.36
C TYR A 42 12.36 1.34 18.39
N GLU A 43 13.60 0.87 18.31
CA GLU A 43 14.16 -0.11 19.24
C GLU A 43 14.17 0.43 20.67
N HIS A 44 14.49 1.71 20.84
CA HIS A 44 14.39 2.39 22.12
C HIS A 44 12.96 2.36 22.65
N VAL A 45 11.96 2.78 21.87
CA VAL A 45 10.55 2.78 22.29
C VAL A 45 10.07 1.36 22.62
N LEU A 46 10.45 0.35 21.85
CA LEU A 46 10.15 -1.05 22.15
C LEU A 46 10.73 -1.48 23.49
N HIS A 47 12.01 -1.18 23.74
CA HIS A 47 12.67 -1.52 24.99
C HIS A 47 11.94 -0.87 26.17
N GLN A 48 11.63 0.42 26.07
CA GLN A 48 10.88 1.15 27.10
C GLN A 48 9.46 0.58 27.31
N ALA A 49 8.76 0.18 26.25
CA ALA A 49 7.43 -0.43 26.31
C ALA A 49 7.45 -1.79 26.99
N LYS A 50 8.44 -2.64 26.68
CA LYS A 50 8.63 -3.94 27.33
C LYS A 50 8.95 -3.77 28.82
N ALA A 51 9.89 -2.89 29.15
CA ALA A 51 10.29 -2.62 30.54
C ALA A 51 9.11 -2.14 31.41
N ARG A 52 8.20 -1.35 30.83
CA ARG A 52 7.00 -0.86 31.52
C ARG A 52 5.77 -1.75 31.36
N GLN A 53 5.89 -2.89 30.68
CA GLN A 53 4.78 -3.80 30.37
C GLN A 53 3.59 -3.10 29.67
N SER A 54 3.85 -2.01 28.94
CA SER A 54 2.80 -1.23 28.27
C SER A 54 2.42 -1.87 26.93
N ARG A 55 1.33 -2.64 26.92
CA ARG A 55 0.83 -3.33 25.71
C ARG A 55 0.47 -2.37 24.58
N GLN A 56 -0.13 -1.21 24.89
CA GLN A 56 -0.53 -0.23 23.87
C GLN A 56 0.70 0.38 23.18
N ALA A 57 1.71 0.79 23.96
CA ALA A 57 2.94 1.33 23.41
C ALA A 57 3.69 0.29 22.58
N LEU A 58 3.77 -0.95 23.07
CA LEU A 58 4.40 -2.05 22.36
C LEU A 58 3.71 -2.27 21.00
N ALA A 59 2.39 -2.36 20.98
CA ALA A 59 1.64 -2.57 19.74
C ALA A 59 1.81 -1.42 18.73
N ARG A 60 1.79 -0.16 19.19
CA ARG A 60 2.03 1.00 18.33
C ARG A 60 3.44 1.03 17.76
N ALA A 61 4.45 0.73 18.57
CA ALA A 61 5.84 0.62 18.10
C ALA A 61 5.98 -0.51 17.08
N THR A 62 5.40 -1.69 17.34
CA THR A 62 5.37 -2.81 16.38
C THR A 62 4.65 -2.42 15.08
N SER A 63 3.55 -1.66 15.14
CA SER A 63 2.89 -1.14 13.93
C SER A 63 3.76 -0.14 13.16
N ALA A 64 4.56 0.69 13.84
CA ALA A 64 5.50 1.61 13.20
C ALA A 64 6.60 0.84 12.47
N ALA A 65 7.12 -0.23 13.07
CA ALA A 65 8.08 -1.11 12.43
C ALA A 65 7.52 -1.82 11.20
N ALA A 66 6.28 -2.28 11.26
CA ALA A 66 5.62 -2.85 10.08
C ALA A 66 5.59 -1.87 8.90
N LEU A 67 5.34 -0.59 9.17
CA LEU A 67 5.36 0.46 8.16
C LEU A 67 6.77 0.73 7.64
N GLY A 68 7.76 0.83 8.52
CA GLY A 68 9.17 0.94 8.12
C GLY A 68 9.64 -0.23 7.26
N SER A 69 9.28 -1.46 7.64
CA SER A 69 9.55 -2.66 6.83
C SER A 69 8.87 -2.60 5.45
N CYS A 70 7.67 -2.01 5.30
CA CYS A 70 7.08 -1.78 3.98
C CYS A 70 7.93 -0.82 3.14
N LEU A 71 8.41 0.27 3.72
CA LEU A 71 9.20 1.28 3.02
C LEU A 71 10.54 0.73 2.53
N ASP A 72 11.11 -0.20 3.29
CA ASP A 72 12.36 -0.90 2.93
C ASP A 72 12.13 -2.12 2.00
N GLY A 73 10.88 -2.45 1.68
CA GLY A 73 10.53 -3.59 0.83
C GLY A 73 10.54 -4.94 1.56
N ASN A 74 10.59 -4.98 2.88
CA ASN A 74 10.53 -6.21 3.67
C ASN A 74 9.08 -6.67 3.90
N TRP A 75 8.35 -6.96 2.82
CA TRP A 75 6.89 -7.17 2.85
C TRP A 75 6.42 -8.31 3.76
N ARG A 76 7.13 -9.44 3.77
CA ARG A 76 6.77 -10.57 4.64
C ARG A 76 6.85 -10.20 6.12
N GLU A 77 7.95 -9.55 6.51
CA GLU A 77 8.16 -9.08 7.88
C GLU A 77 7.11 -8.02 8.24
N ALA A 78 6.84 -7.08 7.34
CA ALA A 78 5.82 -6.05 7.54
C ALA A 78 4.43 -6.65 7.82
N ALA A 79 4.01 -7.65 7.05
CA ALA A 79 2.75 -8.36 7.27
C ALA A 79 2.70 -9.02 8.66
N GLN A 80 3.77 -9.72 9.06
CA GLN A 80 3.87 -10.38 10.36
C GLN A 80 3.81 -9.38 11.53
N LEU A 81 4.58 -8.29 11.44
CA LEU A 81 4.58 -7.23 12.46
C LEU A 81 3.21 -6.57 12.57
N ALA A 82 2.57 -6.25 11.44
CA ALA A 82 1.26 -5.62 11.42
C ALA A 82 0.16 -6.51 12.02
N LEU A 83 0.12 -7.79 11.66
CA LEU A 83 -0.84 -8.75 12.24
C LEU A 83 -0.59 -8.97 13.74
N SER A 84 0.67 -9.04 14.16
CA SER A 84 1.05 -9.14 15.57
C SER A 84 0.61 -7.90 16.36
N ALA A 85 0.83 -6.71 15.82
CA ALA A 85 0.36 -5.46 16.43
C ALA A 85 -1.17 -5.40 16.53
N GLU A 86 -1.91 -5.87 15.52
CA GLU A 86 -3.38 -5.95 15.58
C GLU A 86 -3.86 -6.87 16.70
N GLN A 87 -3.24 -8.05 16.85
CA GLN A 87 -3.59 -9.00 17.91
C GLN A 87 -3.34 -8.41 19.30
N MET A 88 -2.24 -7.67 19.49
CA MET A 88 -1.97 -6.97 20.75
C MET A 88 -3.04 -5.92 21.08
N LEU A 89 -3.59 -5.25 20.06
CA LEU A 89 -4.64 -4.23 20.21
C LEU A 89 -6.05 -4.82 20.34
N ALA A 90 -6.27 -6.06 19.87
CA ALA A 90 -7.58 -6.72 19.88
C ALA A 90 -8.11 -7.02 21.29
N HIS A 91 -7.20 -7.19 22.26
CA HIS A 91 -7.56 -7.47 23.65
C HIS A 91 -7.81 -6.17 24.47
N ASN A 92 -9.07 -5.71 24.48
CA ASN A 92 -9.63 -4.75 25.44
C ASN A 92 -9.01 -3.34 25.49
N GLN A 93 -8.63 -2.76 24.36
CA GLN A 93 -8.23 -1.35 24.30
C GLN A 93 -9.32 -0.47 23.70
N VAL A 94 -10.07 0.21 24.57
CA VAL A 94 -10.98 1.29 24.16
C VAL A 94 -10.17 2.37 23.44
N GLY A 95 -10.66 2.84 22.31
CA GLY A 95 -10.02 3.90 21.54
C GLY A 95 -8.89 3.45 20.61
N ALA A 96 -8.68 2.14 20.39
CA ALA A 96 -7.67 1.61 19.47
C ALA A 96 -8.19 1.28 18.05
N ALA A 97 -9.40 1.74 17.70
CA ALA A 97 -10.05 1.36 16.44
C ALA A 97 -9.24 1.79 15.20
N TRP A 98 -8.66 3.00 15.23
CA TRP A 98 -7.81 3.50 14.16
C TRP A 98 -6.53 2.69 14.00
N GLU A 99 -5.85 2.37 15.11
CA GLU A 99 -4.61 1.61 15.09
C GLU A 99 -4.84 0.19 14.57
N ARG A 100 -5.93 -0.46 14.99
CA ARG A 100 -6.30 -1.80 14.48
C ARG A 100 -6.62 -1.76 13.00
N PHE A 101 -7.43 -0.80 12.57
CA PHE A 101 -7.72 -0.57 11.15
C PHE A 101 -6.42 -0.42 10.35
N HIS A 102 -5.51 0.44 10.82
CA HIS A 102 -4.27 0.71 10.14
C HIS A 102 -3.35 -0.52 10.08
N CYS A 103 -3.24 -1.30 11.17
CA CYS A 103 -2.48 -2.55 11.16
C CYS A 103 -3.00 -3.51 10.08
N ARG A 104 -4.33 -3.67 9.96
CA ARG A 104 -4.92 -4.52 8.92
C ARG A 104 -4.67 -3.97 7.51
N LEU A 105 -4.74 -2.65 7.33
CA LEU A 105 -4.45 -2.03 6.03
C LEU A 105 -2.98 -2.25 5.60
N VAL A 106 -2.03 -2.05 6.52
CA VAL A 106 -0.61 -2.33 6.28
C VAL A 106 -0.37 -3.82 6.01
N ALA A 107 -0.96 -4.71 6.81
CA ALA A 107 -0.86 -6.15 6.61
C ALA A 107 -1.39 -6.55 5.23
N GLY A 108 -2.58 -6.08 4.85
CA GLY A 108 -3.17 -6.37 3.55
C GLY A 108 -2.29 -5.89 2.39
N ARG A 109 -1.74 -4.67 2.46
CA ARG A 109 -0.81 -4.17 1.43
C ARG A 109 0.46 -5.01 1.35
N ALA A 110 1.07 -5.31 2.49
CA ALA A 110 2.27 -6.11 2.56
C ALA A 110 2.06 -7.53 2.00
N LEU A 111 0.91 -8.15 2.30
CA LEU A 111 0.51 -9.43 1.73
C LEU A 111 0.33 -9.36 0.21
N VAL A 112 -0.32 -8.32 -0.32
CA VAL A 112 -0.43 -8.10 -1.78
C VAL A 112 0.95 -7.99 -2.43
N SER A 113 1.84 -7.13 -1.91
CA SER A 113 3.20 -6.97 -2.46
C SER A 113 4.00 -8.27 -2.42
N HIS A 114 3.84 -9.05 -1.34
CA HIS A 114 4.43 -10.37 -1.17
C HIS A 114 3.77 -11.47 -2.02
N GLY A 115 2.73 -11.15 -2.81
CA GLY A 115 2.01 -12.10 -3.66
C GLY A 115 1.02 -13.01 -2.92
N ASP A 116 0.76 -12.78 -1.64
CA ASP A 116 -0.23 -13.53 -0.86
C ASP A 116 -1.64 -12.90 -0.92
N LEU A 117 -2.24 -12.95 -2.11
CA LEU A 117 -3.57 -12.36 -2.36
C LEU A 117 -4.69 -13.07 -1.58
N SER A 118 -4.55 -14.36 -1.32
CA SER A 118 -5.48 -15.12 -0.46
C SER A 118 -5.42 -14.62 0.98
N GLY A 119 -4.23 -14.50 1.56
CA GLY A 119 -4.04 -13.93 2.90
C GLY A 119 -4.54 -12.48 2.98
N ALA A 120 -4.28 -11.67 1.95
CA ALA A 120 -4.82 -10.31 1.89
C ALA A 120 -6.36 -10.31 1.92
N ALA A 121 -7.01 -11.26 1.24
CA ALA A 121 -8.46 -11.39 1.28
C ALA A 121 -8.99 -11.78 2.66
N GLU A 122 -8.30 -12.68 3.36
CA GLU A 122 -8.64 -13.08 4.74
C GLU A 122 -8.56 -11.90 5.73
N VAL A 123 -7.65 -10.95 5.49
CA VAL A 123 -7.56 -9.72 6.29
C VAL A 123 -8.66 -8.72 5.92
N VAL A 124 -8.89 -8.50 4.62
CA VAL A 124 -9.78 -7.44 4.12
C VAL A 124 -11.25 -7.78 4.31
N GLN A 125 -11.68 -9.03 4.10
CA GLN A 125 -13.11 -9.36 4.11
C GLN A 125 -13.77 -9.13 5.47
N PRO A 126 -13.22 -9.61 6.60
CA PRO A 126 -13.77 -9.31 7.92
C PRO A 126 -13.73 -7.81 8.24
N LEU A 127 -12.68 -7.12 7.78
CA LEU A 127 -12.56 -5.67 7.97
C LEU A 127 -13.68 -4.92 7.25
N VAL A 128 -13.96 -5.24 5.98
CA VAL A 128 -15.07 -4.60 5.24
C VAL A 128 -16.41 -4.83 5.95
N GLN A 129 -16.70 -6.05 6.38
CA GLN A 129 -17.93 -6.37 7.13
C GLN A 129 -18.05 -5.57 8.43
N GLU A 130 -16.94 -5.44 9.17
CA GLU A 130 -16.89 -4.62 10.38
C GLU A 130 -17.19 -3.15 10.08
N LEU A 131 -16.54 -2.61 9.04
CA LEU A 131 -16.64 -1.20 8.65
C LEU A 131 -18.03 -0.84 8.08
N GLU A 132 -18.67 -1.75 7.35
CA GLU A 132 -20.06 -1.61 6.89
C GLU A 132 -21.02 -1.56 8.08
N ARG A 133 -20.81 -2.40 9.11
CA ARG A 133 -21.65 -2.42 10.31
C ARG A 133 -21.56 -1.13 11.12
N VAL A 134 -20.40 -0.48 11.16
CA VAL A 134 -20.20 0.77 11.91
C VAL A 134 -20.37 2.03 11.06
N ASP A 135 -20.78 1.88 9.79
CA ASP A 135 -21.00 2.96 8.82
C ASP A 135 -19.86 3.99 8.78
N ASN A 136 -18.62 3.51 8.58
CA ASN A 136 -17.44 4.36 8.50
C ASN A 136 -16.97 4.52 7.04
N PRO A 137 -17.50 5.51 6.29
CA PRO A 137 -17.20 5.67 4.86
C PRO A 137 -15.73 5.98 4.59
N LEU A 138 -15.04 6.67 5.52
CA LEU A 138 -13.63 6.98 5.38
C LEU A 138 -12.77 5.71 5.35
N PHE A 139 -13.00 4.81 6.32
CA PHE A 139 -12.23 3.56 6.40
C PHE A 139 -12.63 2.59 5.29
N LEU A 140 -13.89 2.58 4.86
CA LEU A 140 -14.32 1.83 3.68
C LEU A 140 -13.60 2.31 2.42
N ALA A 141 -13.50 3.62 2.20
CA ALA A 141 -12.80 4.17 1.04
C ALA A 141 -11.31 3.80 1.03
N LEU A 142 -10.65 3.88 2.20
CA LEU A 142 -9.26 3.43 2.35
C LEU A 142 -9.11 1.92 2.14
N THR A 143 -10.06 1.12 2.60
CA THR A 143 -10.02 -0.35 2.43
C THR A 143 -10.21 -0.75 0.98
N HIS A 144 -11.28 -0.26 0.33
CA HIS A 144 -11.56 -0.56 -1.07
C HIS A 144 -10.52 0.05 -2.01
N GLY A 145 -10.08 1.28 -1.73
CA GLY A 145 -9.06 2.00 -2.52
C GLY A 145 -7.62 1.52 -2.26
N GLY A 146 -7.36 0.87 -1.13
CA GLY A 146 -6.03 0.36 -0.77
C GLY A 146 -5.84 -1.09 -1.20
N VAL A 147 -6.44 -2.03 -0.46
CA VAL A 147 -6.18 -3.47 -0.62
C VAL A 147 -7.35 -4.18 -1.30
N GLY A 148 -8.57 -3.68 -1.11
CA GLY A 148 -9.80 -4.34 -1.58
C GLY A 148 -9.86 -4.52 -3.10
N PHE A 149 -9.37 -3.54 -3.88
CA PHE A 149 -9.37 -3.69 -5.34
C PHE A 149 -8.42 -4.79 -5.84
N TRP A 150 -7.28 -5.03 -5.17
CA TRP A 150 -6.38 -6.15 -5.50
C TRP A 150 -7.06 -7.50 -5.28
N VAL A 151 -7.75 -7.65 -4.15
CA VAL A 151 -8.54 -8.86 -3.83
C VAL A 151 -9.65 -9.07 -4.86
N GLY A 152 -10.33 -7.99 -5.26
CA GLY A 152 -11.35 -8.04 -6.30
C GLY A 152 -10.80 -8.44 -7.67
N MET A 153 -9.66 -7.89 -8.09
CA MET A 153 -9.01 -8.27 -9.35
C MET A 153 -8.49 -9.71 -9.33
N ALA A 154 -7.95 -10.19 -8.21
CA ALA A 154 -7.55 -11.58 -8.07
C ALA A 154 -8.73 -12.53 -8.37
N ARG A 155 -9.92 -12.20 -7.83
CA ARG A 155 -11.15 -12.98 -8.01
C ARG A 155 -11.89 -12.72 -9.33
N ASP A 156 -11.33 -11.92 -10.23
CA ASP A 156 -11.98 -11.45 -11.47
C ASP A 156 -13.36 -10.79 -11.21
N GLN A 157 -13.42 -9.93 -10.20
CA GLN A 157 -14.61 -9.14 -9.84
C GLN A 157 -14.41 -7.62 -9.97
N PRO A 158 -13.75 -7.11 -11.04
CA PRO A 158 -13.38 -5.70 -11.12
C PRO A 158 -14.59 -4.76 -11.10
N LYS A 159 -15.74 -5.18 -11.68
CA LYS A 159 -16.98 -4.39 -11.64
C LYS A 159 -17.52 -4.23 -10.22
N ALA A 160 -17.59 -5.32 -9.45
CA ALA A 160 -18.09 -5.27 -8.08
C ALA A 160 -17.19 -4.39 -7.20
N SER A 161 -15.87 -4.47 -7.37
CA SER A 161 -14.91 -3.61 -6.68
C SER A 161 -15.05 -2.15 -7.06
N MET A 162 -15.32 -1.83 -8.33
CA MET A 162 -15.63 -0.46 -8.74
C MET A 162 -16.90 0.06 -8.09
N ASP A 163 -17.97 -0.75 -8.05
CA ASP A 163 -19.25 -0.36 -7.46
C ASP A 163 -19.10 -0.12 -5.93
N GLN A 164 -18.34 -0.98 -5.24
CA GLN A 164 -17.98 -0.82 -3.82
C GLN A 164 -17.16 0.45 -3.58
N LEU A 165 -16.12 0.65 -4.39
CA LEU A 165 -15.25 1.82 -4.31
C LEU A 165 -16.05 3.11 -4.52
N ALA A 166 -16.90 3.16 -5.56
CA ALA A 166 -17.75 4.31 -5.86
C ALA A 166 -18.68 4.66 -4.70
N ARG A 167 -19.34 3.66 -4.09
CA ARG A 167 -20.19 3.89 -2.90
C ARG A 167 -19.38 4.49 -1.75
N SER A 168 -18.23 3.89 -1.42
CA SER A 168 -17.40 4.34 -0.29
C SER A 168 -16.70 5.69 -0.52
N ALA A 169 -16.40 6.04 -1.77
CA ALA A 169 -15.68 7.28 -2.11
C ALA A 169 -16.59 8.52 -2.23
N THR A 170 -17.90 8.36 -2.06
CA THR A 170 -18.88 9.46 -2.14
C THR A 170 -18.50 10.58 -1.17
N GLY A 171 -18.28 11.80 -1.67
CA GLY A 171 -17.91 12.97 -0.87
C GLY A 171 -16.43 13.04 -0.43
N ILE A 172 -15.64 11.97 -0.65
CA ILE A 172 -14.21 11.92 -0.32
C ILE A 172 -13.36 12.31 -1.53
N ALA A 173 -13.76 11.90 -2.73
CA ALA A 173 -12.97 12.03 -3.96
C ALA A 173 -12.73 13.48 -4.44
N ASN A 174 -13.33 14.47 -3.79
CA ASN A 174 -13.22 15.89 -4.17
C ASN A 174 -12.23 16.68 -3.31
N ARG A 175 -11.59 16.06 -2.31
CA ARG A 175 -10.60 16.72 -1.44
C ARG A 175 -9.29 15.95 -1.53
N VAL A 176 -8.19 16.66 -1.75
CA VAL A 176 -6.85 16.08 -1.76
C VAL A 176 -6.49 15.68 -0.33
N ASN A 177 -6.55 14.39 -0.05
CA ASN A 177 -6.24 13.76 1.24
C ASN A 177 -5.77 12.31 0.99
N ILE A 178 -5.35 11.59 2.03
CA ILE A 178 -4.85 10.21 1.88
C ILE A 178 -5.87 9.28 1.15
N PRO A 179 -7.16 9.24 1.53
CA PRO A 179 -8.16 8.48 0.79
C PRO A 179 -8.25 8.81 -0.70
N PHE A 180 -8.12 10.08 -1.10
CA PHE A 180 -8.17 10.50 -2.50
C PHE A 180 -7.14 9.76 -3.36
N PHE A 181 -5.90 9.64 -2.89
CA PHE A 181 -4.85 8.94 -3.62
C PHE A 181 -5.12 7.44 -3.74
N HIS A 182 -5.57 6.79 -2.67
CA HIS A 182 -5.96 5.38 -2.71
C HIS A 182 -7.09 5.13 -3.71
N VAL A 183 -8.14 5.95 -3.67
CA VAL A 183 -9.27 5.85 -4.59
C VAL A 183 -8.82 6.08 -6.05
N LEU A 184 -7.95 7.05 -6.28
CA LEU A 184 -7.40 7.35 -7.61
C LEU A 184 -6.61 6.18 -8.18
N VAL A 185 -5.72 5.58 -7.37
CA VAL A 185 -4.97 4.38 -7.75
C VAL A 185 -5.93 3.24 -8.06
N ALA A 186 -6.88 2.95 -7.19
CA ALA A 186 -7.79 1.83 -7.36
C ALA A 186 -8.67 1.94 -8.62
N TRP A 187 -9.28 3.10 -8.91
CA TRP A 187 -10.06 3.29 -10.14
C TRP A 187 -9.21 3.06 -11.40
N THR A 188 -8.00 3.59 -11.40
CA THR A 188 -7.08 3.45 -12.53
C THR A 188 -6.70 1.99 -12.75
N GLN A 189 -6.30 1.28 -11.68
CA GLN A 189 -5.92 -0.13 -11.76
C GLN A 189 -7.10 -1.02 -12.20
N LEU A 190 -8.31 -0.78 -11.67
CA LEU A 190 -9.51 -1.52 -12.05
C LEU A 190 -9.87 -1.33 -13.52
N GLU A 191 -9.72 -0.13 -14.08
CA GLU A 191 -9.93 0.09 -15.52
C GLU A 191 -8.82 -0.53 -16.37
N LEU A 192 -7.56 -0.45 -15.94
CA LEU A 192 -6.43 -1.12 -16.62
C LEU A 192 -6.63 -2.63 -16.68
N TYR A 193 -7.04 -3.26 -15.57
CA TYR A 193 -7.31 -4.70 -15.50
C TYR A 193 -8.41 -5.12 -16.49
N ARG A 194 -9.38 -4.23 -16.76
CA ARG A 194 -10.45 -4.44 -17.74
C ARG A 194 -10.02 -4.12 -19.18
N GLY A 195 -8.75 -3.82 -19.42
CA GLY A 195 -8.21 -3.45 -20.73
C GLY A 195 -8.62 -2.06 -21.21
N ARG A 196 -9.00 -1.15 -20.29
CA ARG A 196 -9.58 0.17 -20.62
C ARG A 196 -8.61 1.31 -20.31
N GLY A 197 -7.42 1.26 -20.91
CA GLY A 197 -6.34 2.24 -20.70
C GLY A 197 -6.78 3.69 -20.86
N ALA A 198 -7.56 4.02 -21.90
CA ALA A 198 -8.07 5.36 -22.11
C ALA A 198 -8.97 5.86 -20.96
N LYS A 199 -9.79 4.97 -20.36
CA LYS A 199 -10.62 5.33 -19.19
C LYS A 199 -9.77 5.49 -17.94
N ALA A 200 -8.78 4.63 -17.76
CA ALA A 200 -7.81 4.75 -16.67
C ALA A 200 -7.11 6.12 -16.71
N ARG A 201 -6.62 6.53 -17.88
CA ARG A 201 -6.06 7.88 -18.12
C ARG A 201 -7.07 8.99 -17.80
N GLY A 202 -8.33 8.82 -18.22
CA GLY A 202 -9.42 9.77 -17.95
C GLY A 202 -9.76 9.96 -16.45
N TYR A 203 -9.43 9.01 -15.58
CA TYR A 203 -9.53 9.20 -14.13
C TYR A 203 -8.37 10.05 -13.58
N LEU A 204 -7.15 9.81 -14.08
CA LEU A 204 -5.93 10.47 -13.62
C LEU A 204 -5.81 11.91 -14.09
N ASP A 205 -5.92 12.17 -15.39
CA ASP A 205 -5.52 13.46 -15.97
C ASP A 205 -6.27 14.67 -15.37
N PRO A 206 -7.61 14.66 -15.20
CA PRO A 206 -8.33 15.78 -14.59
C PRO A 206 -7.98 16.02 -13.12
N ARG A 207 -7.35 15.04 -12.46
CA ARG A 207 -6.99 15.05 -11.04
C ARG A 207 -5.49 15.20 -10.82
N TRP A 208 -4.72 15.23 -11.90
CA TRP A 208 -3.27 15.08 -11.84
C TRP A 208 -2.61 16.27 -11.15
N GLU A 209 -2.97 17.50 -11.53
CA GLU A 209 -2.43 18.71 -10.89
C GLU A 209 -2.74 18.75 -9.39
N ALA A 210 -3.96 18.40 -9.00
CA ALA A 210 -4.37 18.31 -7.60
C ALA A 210 -3.62 17.20 -6.85
N ALA A 211 -3.41 16.05 -7.49
CA ALA A 211 -2.64 14.95 -6.92
C ALA A 211 -1.19 15.39 -6.69
N VAL A 212 -0.52 15.95 -7.70
CA VAL A 212 0.87 16.42 -7.63
C VAL A 212 1.05 17.51 -6.58
N GLY A 213 0.18 18.52 -6.56
CA GLY A 213 0.22 19.60 -5.57
C GLY A 213 -0.04 19.13 -4.13
N GLY A 214 -0.59 17.93 -3.94
CA GLY A 214 -0.79 17.31 -2.62
C GLY A 214 0.30 16.30 -2.22
N LEU A 215 1.25 15.97 -3.11
CA LEU A 215 2.24 14.92 -2.84
C LEU A 215 3.18 15.30 -1.69
N ASP A 216 3.49 16.58 -1.51
CA ASP A 216 4.35 17.07 -0.42
C ASP A 216 3.77 16.73 0.97
N ALA A 217 2.45 16.58 1.07
CA ALA A 217 1.75 16.21 2.30
C ALA A 217 1.37 14.73 2.34
N ALA A 218 1.62 13.97 1.27
CA ALA A 218 1.26 12.57 1.17
C ALA A 218 2.42 11.67 1.65
N PRO A 219 2.12 10.49 2.23
CA PRO A 219 3.13 9.48 2.48
C PRO A 219 3.91 9.11 1.21
N ILE A 220 5.25 9.09 1.26
CA ILE A 220 6.11 8.90 0.09
C ILE A 220 5.82 7.62 -0.70
N ASP A 221 5.39 6.57 -0.01
CA ASP A 221 4.99 5.29 -0.59
C ASP A 221 3.70 5.38 -1.40
N LEU A 222 2.77 6.24 -0.98
CA LEU A 222 1.55 6.52 -1.72
C LEU A 222 1.85 7.39 -2.96
N VAL A 223 2.82 8.32 -2.83
CA VAL A 223 3.34 9.09 -3.97
C VAL A 223 3.94 8.16 -5.02
N ALA A 224 4.74 7.18 -4.60
CA ALA A 224 5.29 6.16 -5.50
C ALA A 224 4.19 5.36 -6.21
N ASP A 225 3.18 4.89 -5.47
CA ASP A 225 2.05 4.14 -6.05
C ASP A 225 1.31 4.96 -7.12
N VAL A 226 1.11 6.26 -6.89
CA VAL A 226 0.46 7.17 -7.84
C VAL A 226 1.30 7.35 -9.11
N TRP A 227 2.61 7.55 -8.99
CA TRP A 227 3.51 7.67 -10.15
C TRP A 227 3.58 6.38 -10.97
N LEU A 228 3.74 5.22 -10.31
CA LEU A 228 3.70 3.92 -10.97
C LEU A 228 2.34 3.67 -11.63
N CYS A 229 1.25 4.13 -11.02
CA CYS A 229 -0.08 4.06 -11.60
C CYS A 229 -0.22 4.93 -12.86
N ARG A 230 0.30 6.16 -12.83
CA ARG A 230 0.37 7.04 -14.01
C ARG A 230 1.18 6.40 -15.14
N ALA A 231 2.36 5.86 -14.84
CA ALA A 231 3.21 5.22 -15.84
C ALA A 231 2.47 4.09 -16.56
N ARG A 232 1.79 3.20 -15.82
CA ARG A 232 0.98 2.12 -16.39
C ARG A 232 -0.19 2.62 -17.24
N ALA A 233 -0.87 3.69 -16.80
CA ALA A 233 -1.95 4.28 -17.56
C ALA A 233 -1.47 4.83 -18.91
N MET A 234 -0.35 5.56 -18.91
CA MET A 234 0.24 6.10 -20.14
C MET A 234 0.74 5.00 -21.08
N ALA A 235 1.46 4.01 -20.53
CA ALA A 235 1.90 2.83 -21.27
C ALA A 235 0.74 2.10 -21.96
N SER A 236 -0.39 1.94 -21.27
CA SER A 236 -1.56 1.24 -21.80
C SER A 236 -2.26 1.96 -22.96
N THR A 237 -1.95 3.25 -23.15
CA THR A 237 -2.44 4.08 -24.26
C THR A 237 -1.41 4.29 -25.37
N GLY A 238 -0.22 3.68 -25.24
CA GLY A 238 0.89 3.83 -26.19
C GLY A 238 1.73 5.11 -25.99
N ASP A 239 1.50 5.86 -24.90
CA ASP A 239 2.22 7.09 -24.60
C ASP A 239 3.51 6.79 -23.82
N ALA A 240 4.49 6.21 -24.52
CA ALA A 240 5.75 5.77 -23.93
C ALA A 240 6.57 6.92 -23.34
N THR A 241 6.50 8.11 -23.92
CA THR A 241 7.24 9.29 -23.44
C THR A 241 6.72 9.73 -22.08
N GLU A 242 5.40 9.92 -21.92
CA GLU A 242 4.82 10.27 -20.62
C GLU A 242 4.99 9.14 -19.59
N ALA A 243 4.90 7.87 -20.02
CA ALA A 243 5.14 6.73 -19.15
C ALA A 243 6.55 6.79 -18.53
N ARG A 244 7.59 6.98 -19.35
CA ARG A 244 8.97 7.08 -18.89
C ARG A 244 9.20 8.28 -17.96
N ALA A 245 8.60 9.44 -18.27
CA ALA A 245 8.69 10.60 -17.39
C ALA A 245 8.12 10.31 -15.99
N ALA A 246 6.98 9.62 -15.91
CA ALA A 246 6.41 9.19 -14.64
C ALA A 246 7.30 8.17 -13.89
N LEU A 247 7.96 7.27 -14.61
CA LEU A 247 8.92 6.32 -14.02
C LEU A 247 10.16 7.02 -13.46
N THR A 248 10.68 8.04 -14.15
CA THR A 248 11.77 8.89 -13.63
C THR A 248 11.37 9.53 -12.31
N ALA A 249 10.19 10.16 -12.26
CA ALA A 249 9.68 10.77 -11.02
C ALA A 249 9.48 9.74 -9.89
N ALA A 250 9.04 8.51 -10.21
CA ALA A 250 8.94 7.45 -9.22
C ALA A 250 10.32 7.05 -8.64
N ARG A 251 11.35 6.96 -9.48
CA ARG A 251 12.72 6.61 -9.08
C ARG A 251 13.36 7.65 -8.15
N GLU A 252 13.08 8.93 -8.38
CA GLU A 252 13.59 10.03 -7.55
C GLU A 252 13.16 9.95 -6.08
N LEU A 253 12.10 9.20 -5.77
CA LEU A 253 11.67 8.93 -4.39
C LEU A 253 12.63 8.00 -3.62
N GLY A 254 13.52 7.28 -4.32
CA GLY A 254 14.58 6.48 -3.72
C GLY A 254 14.11 5.32 -2.85
N LEU A 255 12.91 4.77 -3.12
CA LEU A 255 12.38 3.60 -2.42
C LEU A 255 12.91 2.31 -3.07
N PRO A 256 13.50 1.37 -2.30
CA PRO A 256 14.20 0.22 -2.85
C PRO A 256 13.30 -0.72 -3.65
N TRP A 257 12.01 -0.77 -3.31
CA TRP A 257 11.02 -1.60 -3.98
C TRP A 257 10.49 -0.99 -5.28
N VAL A 258 10.72 0.31 -5.55
CA VAL A 258 10.20 1.01 -6.74
C VAL A 258 10.97 0.63 -8.00
N GLU A 259 12.30 0.49 -7.93
CA GLU A 259 13.12 0.22 -9.13
C GLU A 259 12.68 -1.05 -9.88
N PRO A 260 12.45 -2.21 -9.23
CA PRO A 260 11.94 -3.40 -9.92
C PRO A 260 10.60 -3.15 -10.64
N TRP A 261 9.69 -2.35 -10.07
CA TRP A 261 8.43 -2.00 -10.73
C TRP A 261 8.63 -1.09 -11.93
N CYS A 262 9.51 -0.10 -11.84
CA CYS A 262 9.82 0.76 -12.98
C CYS A 262 10.36 -0.06 -14.15
N ALA A 263 11.33 -0.94 -13.88
CA ALA A 263 11.92 -1.81 -14.88
C ALA A 263 10.89 -2.81 -15.47
N LEU A 264 9.93 -3.29 -14.66
CA LEU A 264 8.85 -4.15 -15.14
C LEU A 264 7.89 -3.41 -16.08
N ILE A 265 7.58 -2.13 -15.81
CA ILE A 265 6.75 -1.29 -16.69
C ILE A 265 7.51 -0.95 -17.97
N GLU A 266 8.82 -0.70 -17.90
CA GLU A 266 9.68 -0.52 -19.09
C GLU A 266 9.70 -1.77 -19.97
N ALA A 267 9.79 -2.96 -19.37
CA ALA A 267 9.57 -4.22 -20.10
C ALA A 267 8.19 -4.25 -20.76
N GLY A 268 7.16 -3.74 -20.09
CA GLY A 268 5.84 -3.48 -20.64
C GLY A 268 5.85 -2.62 -21.92
N LEU A 269 6.72 -1.62 -22.00
CA LEU A 269 6.89 -0.74 -23.17
C LEU A 269 7.73 -1.37 -24.30
N GLY A 270 8.29 -2.56 -24.08
CA GLY A 270 9.16 -3.27 -25.04
C GLY A 270 10.65 -3.12 -24.75
N ASP A 271 11.03 -2.53 -23.61
CA ASP A 271 12.41 -2.29 -23.22
C ASP A 271 12.90 -3.32 -22.18
N GLY A 272 14.06 -3.95 -22.41
CA GLY A 272 14.76 -4.71 -21.37
C GLY A 272 14.39 -6.19 -21.24
N ASP A 273 15.14 -6.88 -20.39
CA ASP A 273 15.07 -8.33 -20.18
C ASP A 273 14.26 -8.67 -18.91
N THR A 274 13.06 -9.21 -19.10
CA THR A 274 12.17 -9.63 -18.00
C THR A 274 12.79 -10.69 -17.09
N ARG A 275 13.70 -11.54 -17.58
CA ARG A 275 14.39 -12.53 -16.74
C ARG A 275 15.34 -11.88 -15.76
N ALA A 276 16.00 -10.79 -16.17
CA ALA A 276 16.91 -10.03 -15.31
C ALA A 276 16.18 -9.36 -14.13
N LEU A 277 14.85 -9.20 -14.19
CA LEU A 277 14.04 -8.61 -13.13
C LEU A 277 13.71 -9.59 -12.00
N ILE A 278 13.70 -10.89 -12.26
CA ILE A 278 13.31 -11.93 -11.28
C ILE A 278 14.15 -11.81 -9.99
N PRO A 279 15.50 -11.74 -10.05
CA PRO A 279 16.30 -11.58 -8.83
C PRO A 279 16.10 -10.24 -8.12
N ALA A 280 15.68 -9.19 -8.84
CA ALA A 280 15.44 -7.87 -8.25
C ALA A 280 14.15 -7.85 -7.42
N PHE A 281 13.09 -8.50 -7.91
CA PHE A 281 11.86 -8.69 -7.13
C PHE A 281 12.06 -9.65 -5.95
N ASP A 282 12.82 -10.74 -6.13
CA ASP A 282 13.12 -11.70 -5.05
C ASP A 282 13.87 -11.03 -3.89
N ARG A 283 14.92 -10.24 -4.18
CA ARG A 283 15.66 -9.46 -3.15
C ARG A 283 14.78 -8.50 -2.35
N THR A 284 13.71 -8.01 -2.94
CA THR A 284 12.76 -7.09 -2.30
C THR A 284 11.49 -7.81 -1.85
N GLY A 285 11.45 -9.15 -1.86
CA GLY A 285 10.30 -9.95 -1.41
C GLY A 285 8.98 -9.68 -2.15
N GLN A 286 9.06 -9.13 -3.36
CA GLN A 286 7.92 -8.65 -4.17
C GLN A 286 7.41 -9.74 -5.11
N HIS A 287 6.95 -10.86 -4.57
CA HIS A 287 6.64 -12.04 -5.38
C HIS A 287 5.48 -11.82 -6.38
N LEU A 288 4.62 -10.82 -6.18
CA LEU A 288 3.61 -10.47 -7.19
C LEU A 288 4.27 -9.94 -8.48
N GLY A 289 5.26 -9.05 -8.35
CA GLY A 289 6.04 -8.55 -9.47
C GLY A 289 6.96 -9.61 -10.06
N GLU A 290 7.56 -10.45 -9.21
CA GLU A 290 8.37 -11.61 -9.64
C GLU A 290 7.56 -12.57 -10.52
N ALA A 291 6.35 -12.91 -10.09
CA ALA A 291 5.45 -13.76 -10.86
C ALA A 291 5.12 -13.15 -12.23
N ALA A 292 4.80 -11.85 -12.27
CA ALA A 292 4.59 -11.16 -13.54
C ALA A 292 5.82 -11.22 -14.46
N ALA A 293 7.02 -10.99 -13.93
CA ALA A 293 8.26 -11.09 -14.68
C ALA A 293 8.51 -12.51 -15.23
N ARG A 294 8.31 -13.55 -14.41
CA ARG A 294 8.43 -14.96 -14.84
C ARG A 294 7.46 -15.31 -15.97
N GLN A 295 6.20 -14.90 -15.85
CA GLN A 295 5.21 -15.15 -16.89
C GLN A 295 5.58 -14.45 -18.22
N LEU A 296 6.06 -13.20 -18.16
CA LEU A 296 6.54 -12.48 -19.34
C LEU A 296 7.80 -13.12 -19.95
N ALA A 297 8.63 -13.76 -19.14
CA ALA A 297 9.79 -14.53 -19.57
C ALA A 297 9.46 -15.90 -20.20
N GLY A 298 8.16 -16.25 -20.26
CA GLY A 298 7.65 -17.49 -20.82
C GLY A 298 7.62 -18.68 -19.86
N GLU A 299 7.81 -18.47 -18.56
CA GLU A 299 7.67 -19.54 -17.56
C GLU A 299 6.19 -19.86 -17.31
N ASP A 300 5.83 -21.15 -17.26
CA ASP A 300 4.49 -21.57 -16.82
C ASP A 300 4.41 -21.52 -15.29
N ILE A 301 3.83 -20.42 -14.80
CA ILE A 301 3.54 -20.20 -13.38
C ILE A 301 2.04 -20.20 -13.09
N SER A 302 1.22 -20.78 -13.96
CA SER A 302 -0.24 -20.83 -13.81
C SER A 302 -0.68 -21.50 -12.50
N GLY A 303 0.09 -22.49 -12.02
CA GLY A 303 -0.12 -23.12 -10.71
C GLY A 303 0.04 -22.14 -9.55
N TRP A 304 1.05 -21.27 -9.61
CA TRP A 304 1.33 -20.27 -8.58
C TRP A 304 0.17 -19.27 -8.48
N TRP A 305 -0.27 -18.72 -9.62
CA TRP A 305 -1.41 -17.78 -9.65
C TRP A 305 -2.69 -18.38 -9.06
N ARG A 306 -3.01 -19.63 -9.43
CA ARG A 306 -4.19 -20.33 -8.90
C ARG A 306 -4.11 -20.55 -7.40
N GLN A 307 -2.95 -20.92 -6.87
CA GLN A 307 -2.74 -21.06 -5.42
C GLN A 307 -2.97 -19.75 -4.66
N ARG A 308 -2.74 -18.60 -5.31
CA ARG A 308 -3.01 -17.26 -4.77
C ARG A 308 -4.40 -16.72 -5.09
N GLY A 309 -5.28 -17.57 -5.64
CA GLY A 309 -6.66 -17.20 -5.94
C GLY A 309 -6.83 -16.25 -7.13
N VAL A 310 -5.82 -16.14 -8.01
CA VAL A 310 -5.91 -15.33 -9.23
C VAL A 310 -6.58 -16.12 -10.35
N VAL A 311 -7.77 -15.67 -10.75
CA VAL A 311 -8.60 -16.30 -11.78
C VAL A 311 -8.09 -16.00 -13.19
N ARG A 312 -7.61 -14.78 -13.42
CA ARG A 312 -7.12 -14.30 -14.72
C ARG A 312 -5.70 -13.74 -14.65
N PRO A 313 -4.68 -14.62 -14.66
CA PRO A 313 -3.28 -14.21 -14.56
C PRO A 313 -2.85 -13.24 -15.66
N GLU A 314 -3.34 -13.44 -16.89
CA GLU A 314 -3.03 -12.58 -18.04
C GLU A 314 -3.49 -11.14 -17.83
N ALA A 315 -4.68 -10.93 -17.26
CA ALA A 315 -5.19 -9.60 -16.94
C ALA A 315 -4.44 -8.97 -15.75
N MET A 316 -4.04 -9.78 -14.77
CA MET A 316 -3.20 -9.32 -13.67
C MET A 316 -1.82 -8.88 -14.19
N VAL A 317 -1.17 -9.67 -15.05
CA VAL A 317 0.12 -9.27 -15.64
C VAL A 317 -0.03 -8.00 -16.47
N ALA A 318 -1.07 -7.91 -17.31
CA ALA A 318 -1.34 -6.72 -18.12
C ALA A 318 -1.48 -5.45 -17.27
N VAL A 319 -2.20 -5.51 -16.13
CA VAL A 319 -2.33 -4.38 -15.21
C VAL A 319 -0.98 -3.98 -14.61
N LEU A 320 -0.19 -4.96 -14.19
CA LEU A 320 1.09 -4.73 -13.49
C LEU A 320 2.14 -4.07 -14.39
N VAL A 321 2.13 -4.36 -15.70
CA VAL A 321 3.09 -3.82 -16.67
C VAL A 321 2.55 -2.66 -17.50
N GLY A 322 1.26 -2.34 -17.36
CA GLY A 322 0.60 -1.28 -18.14
C GLY A 322 0.45 -1.62 -19.63
N ARG A 323 0.27 -2.90 -19.98
CA ARG A 323 -0.01 -3.32 -21.37
C ARG A 323 -1.51 -3.44 -21.62
N PRO A 324 -1.99 -3.15 -22.85
CA PRO A 324 -3.34 -3.51 -23.25
C PRO A 324 -3.54 -5.03 -23.12
N LEU A 325 -4.72 -5.43 -22.64
CA LEU A 325 -5.13 -6.82 -22.70
C LEU A 325 -5.39 -7.18 -24.17
N GLN A 326 -4.59 -8.10 -24.72
CA GLN A 326 -4.75 -8.62 -26.08
C GLN A 326 -5.89 -9.63 -26.18
#